data_AF-A0A3D2IGL6-F1
#
_entry.id   AF-A0A3D2IGL6-F1
#
_cell.length_a   1.000
_cell.length_b   1.000
_cell.length_c   1.000
_cell.angle_alpha   90.00
_cell.angle_beta   90.00
_cell.angle_gamma   90.00
#
_symmetry.space_group_name_H-M   'P 1'
#
loop_
_entity.id
_entity.type
_entity.pdbx_description
1 polymer ?
#
loop_
_entity_poly.entity_id
_entity_poly.type
_entity_poly.pdbx_seq_one_letter_code
_entity_poly.pdbx_strand_id
1 'polypeptide(L)' 'APTAGMHFTEDLIKKIEKKGVEMLPITLHIGWGTFRNVEVEDLTKHRMDSENYFLSKETSD' A
#
# COMPACT_ATOMS: atom_id res chain seq x y z
N ALA A 1 -6.76 -4.32 -1.28
CA ALA A 1 -7.13 -3.71 0.01
C ALA A 1 -7.45 -2.24 -0.20
N PRO A 2 -8.35 -1.63 0.58
CA PRO A 2 -8.56 -0.18 0.55
C PRO A 2 -7.32 0.52 1.09
N THR A 3 -6.51 1.07 0.21
CA THR A 3 -5.33 1.87 0.55
C THR A 3 -5.53 3.30 0.06
N ALA A 4 -4.69 4.23 0.51
CA ALA A 4 -4.76 5.62 0.07
C ALA A 4 -4.67 5.78 -1.47
N GLY A 5 -4.08 4.80 -2.16
CA GLY A 5 -4.05 4.73 -3.63
C GLY A 5 -5.44 4.77 -4.28
N MET A 6 -6.49 4.34 -3.58
CA MET A 6 -7.85 4.38 -4.10
C MET A 6 -8.43 5.79 -4.25
N HIS A 7 -7.79 6.81 -3.65
CA HIS A 7 -8.17 8.21 -3.88
C HIS A 7 -7.71 8.73 -5.25
N PHE A 8 -6.84 8.00 -5.96
CA PHE A 8 -6.28 8.41 -7.24
C PHE A 8 -7.07 7.80 -8.40
N THR A 9 -7.79 8.65 -9.13
CA THR A 9 -8.43 8.25 -10.40
C THR A 9 -7.42 8.27 -11.54
N GLU A 10 -7.68 7.52 -12.61
CA GLU A 10 -6.83 7.55 -13.81
C GLU A 10 -6.65 8.96 -14.37
N ASP A 11 -7.69 9.79 -14.34
CA ASP A 11 -7.62 11.18 -14.78
C ASP A 11 -6.72 12.04 -13.89
N LEU A 12 -6.72 11.80 -12.58
CA LEU A 12 -5.82 12.49 -11.66
C LEU A 12 -4.38 12.05 -11.89
N ILE A 13 -4.14 10.75 -12.05
CA ILE A 13 -2.82 10.19 -12.36
C ILE A 13 -2.26 10.83 -13.62
N LYS A 14 -3.03 10.85 -14.72
CA LYS A 14 -2.61 11.49 -15.99
C LYS A 14 -2.30 12.98 -15.84
N LYS A 15 -3.03 13.71 -14.98
CA LYS A 15 -2.75 15.13 -14.70
C LYS A 15 -1.46 15.32 -13.92
N ILE A 16 -1.15 14.41 -12.99
CA ILE A 16 0.06 14.42 -12.19
C ILE A 16 1.28 14.08 -13.07
N GLU A 17 1.18 13.04 -13.91
CA GLU A 17 2.23 12.68 -14.88
C GLU A 17 2.53 13.82 -15.87
N LYS A 18 1.50 14.48 -16.39
CA LYS A 18 1.66 15.65 -17.28
C LYS A 18 2.37 16.84 -16.62
N LYS A 19 2.39 16.91 -15.30
CA LYS A 19 3.16 17.92 -14.55
C LYS A 19 4.62 17.52 -14.36
N GLY A 20 5.04 16.36 -14.88
CA GLY A 20 6.41 15.86 -14.76
C GLY A 20 6.67 15.14 -13.43
N VAL A 21 5.62 14.71 -12.73
CA VAL A 21 5.78 13.91 -11.50
C VAL A 21 5.95 12.45 -11.89
N GLU A 22 7.02 11.84 -11.39
CA GLU A 22 7.31 10.42 -11.60
C GLU A 22 6.56 9.55 -10.59
N MET A 23 6.04 8.41 -11.06
CA MET A 23 5.27 7.46 -10.27
C MET A 23 5.97 6.12 -10.26
N LEU A 24 6.55 5.74 -9.12
CA LEU A 24 7.31 4.50 -8.97
C LEU A 24 6.49 3.46 -8.20
N PRO A 25 6.17 2.29 -8.79
CA PRO A 25 5.38 1.28 -8.12
C PRO A 25 6.22 0.46 -7.12
N ILE A 26 5.56 0.01 -6.06
CA ILE A 26 6.06 -1.00 -5.12
C ILE A 26 5.03 -2.11 -5.00
N THR A 27 5.46 -3.32 -4.67
CA THR A 27 4.56 -4.46 -4.47
C THR A 27 4.52 -4.83 -3.00
N LEU A 28 3.32 -5.02 -2.45
CA LEU A 28 3.09 -5.52 -1.10
C LEU A 28 2.19 -6.75 -1.15
N HIS A 29 2.73 -7.90 -0.76
CA HIS A 29 2.00 -9.13 -0.54
C HIS A 29 1.44 -9.14 0.88
N ILE A 30 0.14 -8.90 0.97
CA ILE A 30 -0.61 -8.96 2.22
C ILE A 30 -1.20 -10.36 2.43
N GLY A 31 -1.23 -10.81 3.69
CA GLY A 31 -1.86 -12.06 4.10
C GLY A 31 -3.34 -11.90 4.41
N TRP A 32 -4.01 -13.01 4.75
CA TRP A 32 -5.39 -13.01 5.22
C TRP A 32 -5.58 -12.22 6.53
N GLY A 33 -4.52 -12.06 7.32
CA GLY A 33 -4.44 -11.23 8.52
C GLY A 33 -5.00 -9.83 8.36
N THR A 34 -4.71 -9.16 7.24
CA THR A 34 -5.04 -7.75 7.01
C THR A 34 -6.54 -7.48 6.91
N PHE A 35 -7.36 -8.51 6.66
CA PHE A 35 -8.81 -8.39 6.57
C PHE A 35 -9.55 -8.88 7.82
N ARG A 36 -8.82 -9.38 8.83
CA ARG A 36 -9.42 -9.80 10.10
C ARG A 36 -9.74 -8.58 10.96
N ASN A 37 -10.88 -8.63 11.65
CA ASN A 37 -11.22 -7.62 12.63
C ASN A 37 -10.23 -7.68 13.81
N VAL A 38 -10.01 -6.54 14.45
CA VAL A 38 -9.26 -6.48 15.70
C VAL A 38 -10.18 -6.98 16.82
N GLU A 39 -9.87 -8.16 17.37
CA GLU A 39 -10.70 -8.84 18.39
C GLU A 39 -10.22 -8.61 19.84
N VAL A 40 -9.23 -7.74 20.05
CA VAL A 40 -8.67 -7.46 21.39
C VAL A 40 -9.08 -6.06 21.86
N GLU A 41 -9.44 -5.94 23.14
CA GLU A 41 -9.72 -4.64 23.77
C GLU A 41 -8.44 -3.81 23.98
N ASP A 42 -7.34 -4.47 24.31
CA ASP A 42 -6.02 -3.88 24.48
C ASP A 42 -5.20 -4.06 23.19
N LEU A 43 -5.05 -2.97 22.44
CA LEU A 43 -4.35 -2.96 21.15
C LEU A 43 -2.88 -3.39 21.25
N THR A 44 -2.23 -3.26 22.41
CA THR A 44 -0.84 -3.70 22.59
C THR A 44 -0.69 -5.21 22.49
N LYS A 45 -1.79 -5.96 22.63
CA LYS A 45 -1.85 -7.42 22.49
C LYS A 45 -2.28 -7.86 21.10
N HIS A 46 -2.62 -6.94 20.20
CA HIS A 46 -2.98 -7.29 18.83
C HIS A 46 -1.74 -7.69 18.05
N ARG A 47 -1.67 -8.95 17.63
CA ARG A 47 -0.56 -9.46 16.83
C ARG A 47 -0.93 -9.42 15.35
N MET A 48 -0.21 -8.58 14.61
CA MET A 48 -0.30 -8.53 13.15
C MET A 48 0.58 -9.62 12.52
N ASP A 49 0.10 -10.17 11.40
CA ASP A 49 0.91 -11.04 10.55
C ASP A 49 1.97 -10.21 9.82
N SER A 50 3.12 -10.82 9.51
CA SER A 50 4.15 -10.17 8.70
C SER A 50 3.70 -10.01 7.25
N GLU A 51 4.04 -8.89 6.63
CA GLU A 51 3.82 -8.61 5.21
C GLU A 51 5.13 -8.72 4.44
N ASN A 52 5.06 -9.10 3.17
CA ASN A 52 6.23 -9.19 2.30
C ASN A 52 6.14 -8.10 1.23
N TYR A 53 7.14 -7.23 1.14
CA TYR A 53 7.20 -6.20 0.12
C TYR A 53 8.35 -6.46 -0.86
N PHE A 54 8.18 -5.97 -2.08
CA PHE A 54 9.19 -6.01 -3.13
C PHE A 54 9.38 -4.61 -3.71
N LEU A 55 10.66 -4.21 -3.77
CA LEU A 55 11.12 -3.00 -4.44
C LEU A 55 11.97 -3.43 -5.64
N SER A 56 11.61 -2.95 -6.83
CA SER A 56 12.47 -3.10 -7.99
C SER A 56 13.70 -2.20 -7.84
N LYS A 57 14.78 -2.55 -8.56
CA LYS A 57 15.97 -1.72 -8.62
C LYS A 57 15.67 -0.32 -9.17
N GLU A 58 14.81 -0.25 -10.18
CA GLU A 58 14.33 1.01 -10.77
C GLU A 58 13.64 1.92 -9.74
N THR A 59 12.87 1.36 -8.81
CA THR A 59 12.21 2.14 -7.76
C THR A 59 13.15 2.50 -6.59
N SER A 60 14.28 1.80 -6.44
CA SER A 60 15.21 1.96 -5.31
C SER A 60 16.45 2.81 -5.57
N ASP A 61 16.78 3.02 -6.84
CA ASP A 61 17.95 3.80 -7.28
C ASP A 61 17.59 5.30 -7.46
#